data_AF-A0A3D4JAP7-F1
#
_entry.id   AF-A0A3D4JAP7-F1
#
_cell.length_a   1.000
_cell.length_b   1.000
_cell.length_c   1.000
_cell.angle_alpha   90.00
_cell.angle_beta   90.00
_cell.angle_gamma   90.00
#
_symmetry.space_group_name_H-M   'P 1'
#
loop_
_entity.id
_entity.type
_entity.pdbx_description
1 polymer ?
#
loop_
_entity_poly.entity_id
_entity_poly.type
_entity_poly.pdbx_seq_one_letter_code
_entity_poly.pdbx_strand_id
1 'polypeptide(L)'
;MQLPLDLISGVLSFLFTVLILSYLIGDNPLFRIAVYLFVGITAGYVASVILWQVLTPRLFTPTSSMFQTGAYEQAALLVVPWLGLAFILMKISPRLSRIASFTMAFLVGAGAAVIIAGALIGTIIPQVSATINFFDLNIAAARNINPAEVIGNGSIVLVGVVTTLSYFHFGARPQASGNPRRFIVIEFFAFIGKIFIGITLGVIFAGVYAAALTALIERISSLINFFGNF
;
A
#
# COMPACT_ATOMS: atom_id res chain seq x y z
N MET A 1 2.24 -37.82 -22.33
CA MET A 1 1.55 -37.85 -21.02
C MET A 1 1.64 -36.44 -20.46
N GLN A 2 0.62 -35.61 -20.64
CA GLN A 2 0.63 -34.25 -20.08
C GLN A 2 0.33 -34.36 -18.60
N LEU A 3 1.26 -33.91 -17.75
CA LEU A 3 0.98 -33.79 -16.32
C LEU A 3 -0.19 -32.80 -16.16
N PRO A 4 -1.26 -33.17 -15.42
CA PRO A 4 -2.37 -32.26 -15.21
C PRO A 4 -1.87 -31.03 -14.45
N LEU A 5 -2.23 -29.84 -14.94
CA LEU A 5 -1.80 -28.56 -14.37
C LEU A 5 -2.22 -28.42 -12.89
N ASP A 6 -3.33 -29.05 -12.53
CA ASP A 6 -3.87 -29.12 -11.17
C ASP A 6 -2.94 -29.88 -10.21
N LEU A 7 -2.27 -30.94 -10.69
CA LEU A 7 -1.28 -31.66 -9.89
C LEU A 7 -0.03 -30.81 -9.65
N ILE A 8 0.46 -30.13 -10.70
CA ILE A 8 1.65 -29.27 -10.58
C ILE A 8 1.38 -28.12 -9.62
N SER A 9 0.25 -27.43 -9.80
CA SER A 9 -0.15 -26.31 -8.94
C SER A 9 -0.44 -26.75 -7.50
N GLY A 10 -1.07 -27.92 -7.31
CA GLY A 10 -1.30 -28.51 -5.99
C GLY A 10 -0.01 -28.85 -5.26
N VAL A 11 0.93 -29.54 -5.91
CA VAL A 11 2.24 -29.90 -5.33
C VAL A 11 3.05 -28.66 -4.98
N LEU A 12 3.11 -27.67 -5.89
CA LEU A 12 3.79 -26.40 -5.61
C LEU A 12 3.15 -25.66 -4.44
N SER A 13 1.82 -25.58 -4.40
CA SER A 13 1.09 -24.92 -3.31
C SER A 13 1.35 -25.58 -1.97
N PHE A 14 1.36 -26.93 -1.92
CA PHE A 14 1.72 -27.69 -0.74
C PHE A 14 3.14 -27.40 -0.28
N LEU A 15 4.11 -27.51 -1.21
CA LEU A 15 5.52 -27.29 -0.91
C LEU A 15 5.76 -25.89 -0.35
N PHE A 16 5.24 -24.83 -0.99
CA PHE A 16 5.39 -23.46 -0.49
C PHE A 16 4.68 -23.23 0.84
N THR A 17 3.51 -23.85 1.05
CA THR A 17 2.80 -23.76 2.34
C THR A 17 3.66 -24.33 3.47
N VAL A 18 4.26 -25.51 3.26
CA VAL A 18 5.15 -26.13 4.24
C VAL A 18 6.40 -25.29 4.47
N LEU A 19 7.06 -24.81 3.40
CA LEU A 19 8.25 -23.96 3.52
C LEU A 19 7.97 -22.69 4.33
N ILE A 20 6.83 -22.04 4.11
CA ILE A 20 6.43 -20.81 4.83
C ILE A 20 6.08 -21.13 6.29
N LEU A 21 5.27 -22.17 6.54
CA LEU A 21 4.89 -22.57 7.90
C LEU A 21 6.08 -23.09 8.72
N SER A 22 7.14 -23.55 8.07
CA SER A 22 8.40 -23.93 8.71
C SER A 22 8.95 -22.82 9.60
N TYR A 23 8.63 -21.54 9.32
CA TYR A 23 8.98 -20.40 10.18
C TYR A 23 8.49 -20.55 11.63
N LEU A 24 7.36 -21.25 11.87
CA LEU A 24 6.82 -21.45 13.22
C LEU A 24 7.77 -22.24 14.14
N ILE A 25 8.64 -23.06 13.54
CA ILE A 25 9.63 -23.89 14.23
C ILE A 25 10.98 -23.13 14.38
N GLY A 26 11.07 -21.91 13.86
CA GLY A 26 12.25 -21.04 13.88
C GLY A 26 12.75 -20.67 12.46
N ASP A 27 13.85 -19.92 12.41
CA ASP A 27 14.48 -19.48 11.16
C ASP A 27 15.32 -20.61 10.54
N ASN A 28 14.68 -21.41 9.67
CA ASN A 28 15.29 -22.52 8.96
C ASN A 28 15.64 -22.16 7.50
N PRO A 29 16.58 -22.89 6.86
CA PRO A 29 16.94 -22.66 5.47
C PRO A 29 15.75 -22.82 4.50
N LEU A 30 14.79 -23.69 4.84
CA LEU A 30 13.58 -23.94 4.05
C LEU A 30 12.72 -22.68 3.89
N PHE A 31 12.44 -22.00 5.00
CA PHE A 31 11.72 -20.72 5.00
C PHE A 31 12.47 -19.65 4.19
N ARG A 32 13.80 -19.54 4.40
CA ARG A 32 14.62 -18.55 3.68
C ARG A 32 14.58 -18.77 2.17
N ILE A 33 14.59 -20.02 1.69
CA ILE A 33 14.47 -20.33 0.26
C ILE A 33 13.14 -19.81 -0.29
N ALA A 34 12.02 -20.06 0.40
CA ALA A 34 10.72 -19.57 -0.03
C ALA A 34 10.68 -18.04 -0.10
N VAL A 35 11.23 -17.35 0.90
CA VAL A 35 11.28 -15.88 0.93
C VAL A 35 12.18 -15.33 -0.18
N TYR A 36 13.38 -15.87 -0.37
CA TYR A 36 14.29 -15.42 -1.42
C TYR A 36 13.72 -15.66 -2.81
N LEU A 37 13.07 -16.81 -3.03
CA LEU A 37 12.39 -17.08 -4.28
C LEU A 37 11.24 -16.10 -4.51
N PHE A 38 10.40 -15.87 -3.50
CA PHE A 38 9.28 -14.94 -3.60
C PHE A 38 9.74 -13.51 -3.91
N VAL A 39 10.76 -13.03 -3.20
CA VAL A 39 11.36 -11.70 -3.45
C VAL A 39 12.00 -11.64 -4.84
N GLY A 40 12.72 -12.68 -5.25
CA GLY A 40 13.35 -12.76 -6.57
C GLY A 40 12.33 -12.75 -7.72
N ILE A 41 11.27 -13.55 -7.62
CA ILE A 41 10.17 -13.58 -8.61
C ILE A 41 9.48 -12.21 -8.65
N THR A 42 9.20 -11.61 -7.51
CA THR A 42 8.55 -10.29 -7.44
C THR A 42 9.43 -9.23 -8.09
N ALA A 43 10.72 -9.19 -7.78
CA ALA A 43 11.67 -8.27 -8.39
C ALA A 43 11.79 -8.48 -9.91
N GLY A 44 11.85 -9.74 -10.35
CA GLY A 44 11.89 -10.09 -11.78
C GLY A 44 10.62 -9.68 -12.54
N TYR A 45 9.45 -9.90 -11.93
CA TYR A 45 8.17 -9.45 -12.49
C TYR A 45 8.13 -7.93 -12.63
N VAL A 46 8.49 -7.19 -11.58
CA VAL A 46 8.54 -5.72 -11.61
C VAL A 46 9.53 -5.23 -12.68
N ALA A 47 10.71 -5.85 -12.78
CA ALA A 47 11.68 -5.52 -13.82
C ALA A 47 11.12 -5.76 -15.23
N SER A 48 10.44 -6.88 -15.44
CA SER A 48 9.78 -7.21 -16.71
C SER A 48 8.68 -6.19 -17.07
N VAL A 49 7.84 -5.82 -16.10
CA VAL A 49 6.82 -4.78 -16.27
C VAL A 49 7.45 -3.44 -16.63
N ILE A 50 8.51 -3.02 -15.95
CA ILE A 50 9.22 -1.77 -16.27
C ILE A 50 9.80 -1.82 -17.67
N LEU A 51 10.43 -2.94 -18.07
CA LEU A 51 11.01 -3.10 -19.40
C LEU A 51 9.93 -3.02 -20.49
N TRP A 52 8.86 -3.80 -20.37
CA TRP A 52 7.87 -3.99 -21.43
C TRP A 52 6.72 -2.99 -21.43
N GLN A 53 6.36 -2.42 -20.28
CA GLN A 53 5.21 -1.51 -20.16
C GLN A 53 5.64 -0.06 -19.97
N VAL A 54 6.90 0.20 -19.59
CA VAL A 54 7.39 1.57 -19.39
C VAL A 54 8.49 1.89 -20.38
N LEU A 55 9.63 1.20 -20.33
CA LEU A 55 10.81 1.55 -21.14
C LEU A 55 10.57 1.34 -22.63
N THR A 56 9.98 0.22 -23.06
CA THR A 56 9.68 0.01 -24.48
C THR A 56 8.74 1.07 -25.06
N PRO A 57 7.51 1.30 -24.56
CA PRO A 57 6.61 2.27 -25.18
C PRO A 57 7.03 3.73 -24.97
N ARG A 58 7.71 4.06 -23.85
CA ARG A 58 8.04 5.46 -23.51
C ARG A 58 9.44 5.89 -23.94
N LEU A 59 10.39 4.96 -24.08
CA LEU A 59 11.77 5.25 -24.45
C LEU A 59 12.10 4.66 -25.82
N PHE A 60 12.03 3.33 -25.97
CA PHE A 60 12.54 2.67 -27.17
C PHE A 60 11.68 2.92 -28.42
N THR A 61 10.36 2.77 -28.34
CA THR A 61 9.43 3.00 -29.47
C THR A 61 9.52 4.43 -30.05
N PRO A 62 9.46 5.51 -29.26
CA PRO A 62 9.59 6.86 -29.81
C PRO A 62 11.01 7.14 -30.35
N THR A 63 12.04 6.49 -29.81
CA THR A 63 13.40 6.63 -30.38
C THR A 63 13.53 5.95 -31.73
N SER A 64 12.95 4.75 -31.91
CA SER A 64 13.03 4.04 -33.18
C SER A 64 12.20 4.73 -34.27
N SER A 65 11.04 5.27 -33.93
CA SER A 65 10.22 6.04 -34.89
C SER A 65 10.90 7.34 -35.30
N MET A 66 11.63 8.02 -34.40
CA MET A 66 12.41 9.21 -34.70
C MET A 66 13.49 8.93 -35.77
N PHE A 67 14.25 7.84 -35.64
CA PHE A 67 15.26 7.46 -36.65
C PHE A 67 14.65 7.17 -38.03
N GLN A 68 13.39 6.76 -38.08
CA GLN A 68 12.69 6.46 -39.34
C GLN A 68 12.01 7.68 -39.98
N THR A 69 11.52 8.63 -39.17
CA THR A 69 10.72 9.77 -39.66
C THR A 69 11.48 11.09 -39.72
N GLY A 70 12.68 11.18 -39.13
CA GLY A 70 13.50 12.39 -39.16
C GLY A 70 12.94 13.58 -38.37
N ALA A 71 11.97 13.36 -37.48
CA ALA A 71 11.36 14.40 -36.65
C ALA A 71 12.22 14.70 -35.41
N TYR A 72 13.34 15.40 -35.62
CA TYR A 72 14.32 15.70 -34.56
C TYR A 72 13.83 16.67 -33.47
N GLU A 73 12.76 17.43 -33.71
CA GLU A 73 12.23 18.37 -32.71
C GLU A 73 11.67 17.66 -31.47
N GLN A 74 11.02 16.51 -31.66
CA GLN A 74 10.49 15.69 -30.56
C GLN A 74 11.59 14.91 -29.84
N ALA A 75 12.77 14.78 -30.46
CA ALA A 75 13.92 14.08 -29.93
C ALA A 75 14.55 14.77 -28.71
N ALA A 76 14.45 16.10 -28.65
CA ALA A 76 15.02 16.88 -27.55
C ALA A 76 14.45 16.45 -26.19
N LEU A 77 13.17 16.05 -26.14
CA LEU A 77 12.51 15.58 -24.92
C LEU A 77 12.97 14.18 -24.47
N LEU A 78 13.45 13.35 -25.40
CA LEU A 78 13.94 12.00 -25.11
C LEU A 78 15.37 12.00 -24.53
N VAL A 79 16.11 13.10 -24.68
CA VAL A 79 17.46 13.24 -24.12
C VAL A 79 17.45 13.08 -22.60
N VAL A 80 16.48 13.68 -21.92
CA VAL A 80 16.40 13.66 -20.45
C VAL A 80 16.20 12.23 -19.91
N PRO A 81 15.22 11.43 -20.39
CA PRO A 81 15.10 10.02 -20.02
C PRO A 81 16.34 9.17 -20.30
N TRP A 82 17.00 9.35 -21.46
CA TRP A 82 18.21 8.61 -21.81
C TRP A 82 19.40 8.96 -20.91
N LEU A 83 19.59 10.25 -20.60
CA LEU A 83 20.60 10.70 -19.64
C LEU A 83 20.31 10.12 -18.24
N GLY A 84 19.04 10.11 -17.83
CA GLY A 84 18.62 9.47 -16.59
C GLY A 84 18.97 7.98 -16.54
N LEU A 85 18.69 7.24 -17.61
CA LEU A 85 19.04 5.83 -17.72
C LEU A 85 20.56 5.61 -17.66
N ALA A 86 21.33 6.42 -18.41
CA ALA A 86 22.79 6.36 -18.38
C ALA A 86 23.35 6.63 -16.97
N PHE A 87 22.88 7.70 -16.31
CA PHE A 87 23.32 8.06 -14.96
C PHE A 87 22.96 6.99 -13.91
N ILE A 88 21.82 6.31 -14.04
CA ILE A 88 21.48 5.19 -13.14
C ILE A 88 22.45 4.02 -13.35
N LEU A 89 22.80 3.68 -14.59
CA LEU A 89 23.77 2.61 -14.88
C LEU A 89 25.16 2.92 -14.31
N MET A 90 25.54 4.20 -14.24
CA MET A 90 26.79 4.62 -13.62
C MET A 90 26.89 4.27 -12.13
N LYS A 91 25.77 4.00 -11.45
CA LYS A 91 25.74 3.57 -10.04
C LYS A 91 26.38 2.19 -9.81
N ILE A 92 26.59 1.39 -10.85
CA ILE A 92 27.30 0.11 -10.78
C ILE A 92 28.76 0.31 -10.32
N SER A 93 29.37 1.45 -10.63
CA SER A 93 30.74 1.77 -10.22
C SER A 93 30.76 2.76 -9.03
N PRO A 94 31.47 2.46 -7.92
CA PRO A 94 31.59 3.35 -6.78
C PRO A 94 32.15 4.74 -7.14
N ARG A 95 33.02 4.82 -8.16
CA ARG A 95 33.67 6.06 -8.59
C ARG A 95 32.71 7.03 -9.29
N LEU A 96 31.69 6.51 -9.98
CA LEU A 96 30.76 7.28 -10.80
C LEU A 96 29.40 7.50 -10.12
N SER A 97 29.25 6.98 -8.90
CA SER A 97 28.04 7.06 -8.08
C SER A 97 27.55 8.51 -7.83
N ARG A 98 28.48 9.48 -7.78
CA ARG A 98 28.13 10.90 -7.58
C ARG A 98 27.37 11.52 -8.75
N ILE A 99 27.50 10.98 -9.97
CA ILE A 99 26.73 11.46 -11.13
C ILE A 99 25.31 10.86 -11.08
N ALA A 100 25.21 9.58 -10.67
CA ALA A 100 23.93 8.89 -10.47
C ALA A 100 23.06 9.56 -9.39
N SER A 101 23.65 10.29 -8.43
CA SER A 101 22.88 10.92 -7.34
C SER A 101 21.89 11.98 -7.84
N PHE A 102 22.15 12.65 -8.97
CA PHE A 102 21.21 13.60 -9.56
C PHE A 102 19.92 12.90 -10.01
N THR A 103 20.04 11.80 -10.74
CA THR A 103 18.87 11.02 -11.16
C THR A 103 18.18 10.36 -9.98
N MET A 104 18.93 9.88 -8.98
CA MET A 104 18.35 9.35 -7.75
C MET A 104 17.56 10.41 -6.97
N ALA A 105 18.06 11.65 -6.87
CA ALA A 105 17.34 12.74 -6.23
C ALA A 105 16.03 13.05 -6.97
N PHE A 106 16.06 13.07 -8.31
CA PHE A 106 14.85 13.21 -9.11
C PHE A 106 13.86 12.06 -8.88
N LEU A 107 14.31 10.81 -8.94
CA LEU A 107 13.46 9.63 -8.73
C LEU A 107 12.85 9.61 -7.33
N VAL A 108 13.62 9.94 -6.29
CA VAL A 108 13.12 10.01 -4.91
C VAL A 108 12.13 11.16 -4.76
N GLY A 109 12.41 12.34 -5.32
CA GLY A 109 11.49 13.46 -5.29
C GLY A 109 10.16 13.17 -6.01
N ALA A 110 10.24 12.62 -7.22
CA ALA A 110 9.06 12.18 -7.98
C ALA A 110 8.30 11.07 -7.25
N GLY A 111 9.00 10.07 -6.71
CA GLY A 111 8.41 8.99 -5.93
C GLY A 111 7.70 9.49 -4.67
N ALA A 112 8.33 10.40 -3.92
CA ALA A 112 7.74 11.04 -2.76
C ALA A 112 6.48 11.85 -3.14
N ALA A 113 6.53 12.61 -4.23
CA ALA A 113 5.38 13.34 -4.74
C ALA A 113 4.23 12.40 -5.13
N VAL A 114 4.51 11.29 -5.81
CA VAL A 114 3.51 10.27 -6.18
C VAL A 114 2.93 9.61 -4.93
N ILE A 115 3.74 9.29 -3.92
CA ILE A 115 3.26 8.72 -2.65
C ILE A 115 2.35 9.72 -1.93
N ILE A 116 2.76 10.98 -1.82
CA ILE A 116 1.97 12.02 -1.14
C ILE A 116 0.66 12.27 -1.89
N ALA A 117 0.71 12.45 -3.21
CA ALA A 117 -0.49 12.66 -4.04
C ALA A 117 -1.39 11.42 -4.03
N GLY A 118 -0.82 10.22 -4.12
CA GLY A 118 -1.53 8.95 -4.05
C GLY A 118 -2.20 8.72 -2.70
N ALA A 119 -1.54 9.08 -1.60
CA ALA A 119 -2.15 9.06 -0.27
C ALA A 119 -3.27 10.11 -0.18
N LEU A 120 -3.05 11.34 -0.64
CA LEU A 120 -4.05 12.40 -0.57
C LEU A 120 -5.32 12.05 -1.37
N ILE A 121 -5.17 11.63 -2.62
CA ILE A 121 -6.28 11.32 -3.54
C ILE A 121 -6.87 9.93 -3.24
N GLY A 122 -6.04 8.97 -2.83
CA GLY A 122 -6.48 7.60 -2.56
C GLY A 122 -7.08 7.40 -1.18
N THR A 123 -6.72 8.23 -0.19
CA THR A 123 -7.20 8.07 1.19
C THR A 123 -7.87 9.33 1.72
N ILE A 124 -7.14 10.42 1.93
CA ILE A 124 -7.63 11.58 2.69
C ILE A 124 -8.86 12.22 2.03
N ILE A 125 -8.81 12.52 0.73
CA ILE A 125 -9.92 13.15 0.01
C ILE A 125 -11.17 12.26 0.02
N PRO A 126 -11.10 10.97 -0.38
CA PRO A 126 -12.24 10.06 -0.28
C PRO A 126 -12.77 9.91 1.15
N GLN A 127 -11.89 9.85 2.16
CA GLN A 127 -12.30 9.73 3.57
C GLN A 127 -13.05 10.98 4.06
N VAL A 128 -12.57 12.17 3.72
CA VAL A 128 -13.25 13.44 4.03
C VAL A 128 -14.60 13.50 3.31
N SER A 129 -14.64 13.18 2.01
CA SER A 129 -15.88 13.14 1.22
C SER A 129 -16.88 12.14 1.79
N ALA A 130 -16.45 10.92 2.13
CA ALA A 130 -17.30 9.92 2.76
C ALA A 130 -17.88 10.39 4.10
N THR A 131 -17.10 11.13 4.88
CA THR A 131 -17.55 11.73 6.14
C THR A 131 -18.58 12.83 5.91
N ILE A 132 -18.38 13.69 4.90
CA ILE A 132 -19.33 14.75 4.52
C ILE A 132 -20.65 14.16 4.00
N ASN A 133 -20.59 13.07 3.23
CA ASN A 133 -21.76 12.43 2.63
C ASN A 133 -22.77 11.90 3.67
N PHE A 134 -22.37 11.70 4.94
CA PHE A 134 -23.32 11.40 6.02
C PHE A 134 -24.29 12.54 6.32
N PHE A 135 -24.00 13.76 5.87
CA PHE A 135 -24.84 14.94 6.04
C PHE A 135 -25.58 15.34 4.75
N ASP A 136 -25.36 14.63 3.64
CA ASP A 136 -26.00 14.95 2.36
C ASP A 136 -27.43 14.39 2.30
N LEU A 137 -28.39 15.30 2.39
CA LEU A 137 -29.83 15.01 2.35
C LEU A 137 -30.28 14.44 0.99
N ASN A 138 -29.61 14.77 -0.11
CA ASN A 138 -29.98 14.27 -1.44
C ASN A 138 -29.56 12.81 -1.60
N ILE A 139 -28.35 12.47 -1.15
CA ILE A 139 -27.86 11.08 -1.14
C ILE A 139 -28.70 10.22 -0.19
N ALA A 140 -29.08 10.77 0.96
CA ALA A 140 -29.95 10.09 1.90
C ALA A 140 -31.36 9.84 1.36
N ALA A 141 -31.95 10.84 0.67
CA ALA A 141 -33.24 10.69 0.02
C ALA A 141 -33.20 9.58 -1.05
N ALA A 142 -32.12 9.49 -1.83
CA ALA A 142 -31.93 8.42 -2.81
C ALA A 142 -31.82 7.01 -2.17
N ARG A 143 -31.45 6.93 -0.89
CA ARG A 143 -31.34 5.68 -0.12
C ARG A 143 -32.57 5.37 0.74
N ASN A 144 -33.65 6.17 0.62
CA ASN A 144 -34.85 6.08 1.46
C ASN A 144 -34.57 6.20 2.97
N ILE A 145 -33.55 6.99 3.35
CA ILE A 145 -33.19 7.24 4.76
C ILE A 145 -33.98 8.46 5.26
N ASN A 146 -34.60 8.34 6.44
CA ASN A 146 -35.33 9.45 7.04
C ASN A 146 -34.39 10.61 7.43
N PRO A 147 -34.79 11.89 7.25
CA PRO A 147 -33.95 13.04 7.61
C PRO A 147 -33.48 13.05 9.07
N ALA A 148 -34.29 12.54 10.00
CA ALA A 148 -33.92 12.39 11.40
C ALA A 148 -32.78 11.37 11.61
N GLU A 149 -32.77 10.30 10.81
CA GLU A 149 -31.73 9.26 10.84
C GLU A 149 -30.42 9.77 10.22
N VAL A 150 -30.50 10.63 9.19
CA VAL A 150 -29.33 11.32 8.61
C VAL A 150 -28.64 12.18 9.67
N ILE A 151 -29.41 13.01 10.38
CA ILE A 151 -28.88 13.86 11.45
C ILE A 151 -28.30 13.01 12.58
N GLY A 152 -28.98 11.92 12.96
CA GLY A 152 -28.49 10.97 13.96
C GLY A 152 -27.15 10.36 13.58
N ASN A 153 -27.08 9.71 12.41
CA ASN A 153 -25.86 9.07 11.91
C ASN A 153 -24.72 10.08 11.71
N GLY A 154 -25.02 11.23 11.09
CA GLY A 154 -24.05 12.32 10.92
C GLY A 154 -23.51 12.81 12.26
N SER A 155 -24.36 13.01 13.26
CA SER A 155 -23.94 13.47 14.59
C SER A 155 -22.99 12.49 15.29
N ILE A 156 -23.27 11.18 15.19
CA ILE A 156 -22.40 10.13 15.76
C ILE A 156 -21.03 10.16 15.08
N VAL A 157 -21.01 10.24 13.73
CA VAL A 157 -19.77 10.32 12.96
C VAL A 157 -18.98 11.59 13.31
N LEU A 158 -19.64 12.75 13.40
CA LEU A 158 -18.98 14.01 13.77
C LEU A 158 -18.41 13.97 15.19
N VAL A 159 -19.16 13.47 16.16
CA VAL A 159 -18.68 13.30 17.54
C VAL A 159 -17.47 12.36 17.56
N GLY A 160 -17.54 11.23 16.86
CA GLY A 160 -16.43 10.29 16.73
C GLY A 160 -15.18 10.93 16.12
N VAL A 161 -15.33 11.69 15.03
CA VAL A 161 -14.22 12.39 14.36
C VAL A 161 -13.61 13.46 15.27
N VAL A 162 -14.43 14.33 15.88
CA VAL A 162 -13.94 15.43 16.73
C VAL A 162 -13.24 14.91 17.98
N THR A 163 -13.82 13.91 18.65
CA THR A 163 -13.21 13.29 19.85
C THR A 163 -11.90 12.57 19.51
N THR A 164 -11.88 11.81 18.41
CA THR A 164 -10.67 11.11 17.94
C THR A 164 -9.56 12.08 17.54
N LEU A 165 -9.88 13.17 16.82
CA LEU A 165 -8.89 14.20 16.48
C LEU A 165 -8.38 14.95 17.72
N SER A 166 -9.25 15.18 18.71
CA SER A 166 -8.87 15.80 19.98
C SER A 166 -7.86 14.95 20.76
N TYR A 167 -7.92 13.62 20.65
CA TYR A 167 -6.91 12.73 21.24
C TYR A 167 -5.51 12.99 20.66
N PHE A 168 -5.41 13.11 19.35
CA PHE A 168 -4.15 13.40 18.63
C PHE A 168 -3.75 14.87 18.60
N HIS A 169 -4.47 15.75 19.31
CA HIS A 169 -4.11 17.16 19.38
C HIS A 169 -2.83 17.34 20.21
N PHE A 170 -1.71 17.64 19.52
CA PHE A 170 -0.39 17.86 20.12
C PHE A 170 -0.15 19.32 20.60
N GLY A 171 -1.19 20.10 20.89
CA GLY A 171 -1.08 21.50 21.33
C GLY A 171 -0.69 21.71 22.80
N ALA A 172 -0.05 20.74 23.45
CA ALA A 172 0.34 20.86 24.84
C ALA A 172 1.47 21.90 24.98
N ARG A 173 1.20 23.02 25.66
CA ARG A 173 2.21 24.06 25.88
C ARG A 173 3.25 23.56 26.89
N PRO A 174 4.55 23.72 26.62
CA PRO A 174 5.57 23.49 27.64
C PRO A 174 5.35 24.47 28.79
N GLN A 175 5.16 23.95 30.01
CA GLN A 175 5.07 24.75 31.21
C GLN A 175 6.30 24.47 32.08
N ALA A 176 6.79 25.48 32.80
CA ALA A 176 8.02 25.43 33.60
C ALA A 176 8.07 24.31 34.66
N SER A 177 6.94 23.64 34.95
CA SER A 177 6.83 22.52 35.89
C SER A 177 6.96 21.12 35.24
N GLY A 178 7.29 21.02 33.95
CA GLY A 178 7.65 19.76 33.29
C GLY A 178 6.47 18.88 32.86
N ASN A 179 5.25 19.08 33.38
CA ASN A 179 4.05 18.40 32.90
C ASN A 179 3.29 19.29 31.90
N PRO A 180 3.23 18.93 30.61
CA PRO A 180 2.41 19.63 29.62
C PRO A 180 0.94 19.45 30.00
N ARG A 181 0.25 20.53 30.41
CA ARG A 181 -1.20 20.49 30.67
C ARG A 181 -1.96 20.88 29.41
N ARG A 182 -2.87 19.99 28.98
CA ARG A 182 -3.88 20.29 27.96
C ARG A 182 -5.05 21.02 28.62
N PHE A 183 -5.83 21.75 27.83
CA PHE A 183 -7.06 22.38 28.33
C PHE A 183 -8.08 21.31 28.73
N ILE A 184 -8.78 21.47 29.86
CA ILE A 184 -9.65 20.45 30.48
C ILE A 184 -10.70 19.91 29.49
N VAL A 185 -11.26 20.79 28.66
CA VAL A 185 -12.26 20.39 27.65
C VAL A 185 -11.63 19.48 26.57
N ILE A 186 -10.41 19.78 26.13
CA ILE A 186 -9.69 18.96 25.15
C ILE A 186 -9.33 17.60 25.75
N GLU A 187 -8.97 17.56 27.04
CA GLU A 187 -8.66 16.32 27.75
C GLU A 187 -9.88 15.39 27.86
N PHE A 188 -11.07 15.95 28.13
CA PHE A 188 -12.33 15.20 28.13
C PHE A 188 -12.67 14.62 26.76
N PHE A 189 -12.63 15.45 25.70
CA PHE A 189 -12.87 14.96 24.33
C PHE A 189 -11.82 13.94 23.88
N ALA A 190 -10.56 14.12 24.28
CA ALA A 190 -9.48 13.17 24.01
C ALA A 190 -9.69 11.83 24.72
N PHE A 191 -10.22 11.82 25.95
CA PHE A 191 -10.55 10.58 26.65
C PHE A 191 -11.62 9.77 25.91
N ILE A 192 -12.67 10.44 25.45
CA ILE A 192 -13.71 9.79 24.62
C ILE A 192 -13.09 9.28 23.31
N GLY A 193 -12.26 10.09 22.65
CA GLY A 193 -11.55 9.69 21.43
C GLY A 193 -10.67 8.46 21.63
N LYS A 194 -10.01 8.33 22.79
CA LYS A 194 -9.23 7.15 23.15
C LYS A 194 -10.08 5.87 23.18
N ILE A 195 -11.32 5.95 23.68
CA ILE A 195 -12.25 4.82 23.68
C ILE A 195 -12.61 4.44 22.24
N PHE A 196 -12.96 5.42 21.40
CA PHE A 196 -13.24 5.18 19.98
C PHE A 196 -12.07 4.49 19.27
N ILE A 197 -10.84 5.00 19.44
CA ILE A 197 -9.63 4.39 18.88
C ILE A 197 -9.45 2.96 19.38
N GLY A 198 -9.63 2.72 20.69
CA GLY A 198 -9.52 1.38 21.28
C GLY A 198 -10.51 0.39 20.68
N ILE A 199 -11.77 0.81 20.51
CA ILE A 199 -12.80 -0.01 19.85
C ILE A 199 -12.43 -0.28 18.40
N THR A 200 -12.07 0.74 17.63
CA THR A 200 -11.71 0.60 16.22
C THR A 200 -10.51 -0.32 16.01
N LEU A 201 -9.44 -0.15 16.79
CA LEU A 201 -8.26 -1.02 16.74
C LEU A 201 -8.62 -2.46 17.15
N GLY A 202 -9.48 -2.63 18.15
CA GLY A 202 -9.98 -3.94 18.57
C GLY A 202 -10.75 -4.66 17.46
N VAL A 203 -11.64 -3.95 16.77
CA VAL A 203 -12.39 -4.50 15.62
C VAL A 203 -11.46 -4.83 14.46
N ILE A 204 -10.51 -3.96 14.12
CA ILE A 204 -9.53 -4.22 13.05
C ILE A 204 -8.69 -5.46 13.40
N PHE A 205 -8.21 -5.55 14.64
CA PHE A 205 -7.43 -6.71 15.10
C PHE A 205 -8.25 -8.00 15.03
N ALA A 206 -9.48 -8.00 15.54
CA ALA A 206 -10.36 -9.16 15.48
C ALA A 206 -10.67 -9.57 14.03
N GLY A 207 -10.89 -8.59 13.14
CA GLY A 207 -11.12 -8.84 11.72
C GLY A 207 -9.91 -9.43 11.00
N VAL A 208 -8.72 -8.88 11.22
CA VAL A 208 -7.46 -9.42 10.66
C VAL A 208 -7.17 -10.80 11.20
N TYR A 209 -7.37 -11.03 12.51
CA TYR A 209 -7.19 -12.34 13.13
C TYR A 209 -8.16 -13.37 12.55
N ALA A 210 -9.45 -13.04 12.44
CA ALA A 210 -10.45 -13.91 11.86
C ALA A 210 -10.13 -14.23 10.39
N ALA A 211 -9.77 -13.23 9.59
CA ALA A 211 -9.39 -13.42 8.19
C ALA A 211 -8.15 -14.33 8.06
N ALA A 212 -7.12 -14.12 8.88
CA ALA A 212 -5.93 -14.96 8.89
C ALA A 212 -6.24 -16.40 9.30
N LEU A 213 -7.09 -16.59 10.31
CA LEU A 213 -7.52 -17.91 10.78
C LEU A 213 -8.37 -18.62 9.71
N THR A 214 -9.29 -17.92 9.07
CA THR A 214 -10.07 -18.45 7.93
C THR A 214 -9.16 -18.85 6.78
N ALA A 215 -8.20 -18.01 6.41
CA ALA A 215 -7.22 -18.34 5.37
C ALA A 215 -6.39 -19.57 5.74
N LEU A 216 -5.99 -19.72 7.00
CA LEU A 216 -5.27 -20.91 7.48
C LEU A 216 -6.14 -22.17 7.39
N ILE A 217 -7.40 -22.10 7.83
CA ILE A 217 -8.36 -23.21 7.72
C ILE A 217 -8.55 -23.61 6.25
N GLU A 218 -8.75 -22.63 5.36
CA GLU A 218 -8.90 -22.87 3.92
C GLU A 218 -7.67 -23.55 3.33
N ARG A 219 -6.46 -23.12 3.73
CA ARG A 219 -5.22 -23.76 3.28
C ARG A 219 -5.12 -25.19 3.80
N ILE A 220 -5.38 -25.45 5.08
CA ILE A 220 -5.36 -26.81 5.64
C ILE A 220 -6.40 -27.71 4.94
N SER A 221 -7.63 -27.21 4.74
CA SER A 221 -8.69 -27.94 4.04
C SER A 221 -8.32 -28.24 2.59
N SER A 222 -7.72 -27.28 1.89
CA SER A 222 -7.20 -27.47 0.53
C SER A 222 -6.13 -28.56 0.47
N LEU A 223 -5.22 -28.63 1.45
CA LEU A 223 -4.22 -29.69 1.53
C LEU A 223 -4.84 -31.06 1.80
N ILE A 224 -5.77 -31.15 2.75
CA ILE A 224 -6.48 -32.40 3.06
C ILE A 224 -7.23 -32.91 1.84
N ASN A 225 -7.99 -32.04 1.16
CA ASN A 225 -8.74 -32.40 -0.05
C ASN A 225 -7.81 -32.82 -1.20
N PHE A 226 -6.65 -32.17 -1.33
CA PHE A 226 -5.66 -32.54 -2.34
C PHE A 226 -5.12 -33.96 -2.12
N PHE A 227 -4.81 -34.34 -0.87
CA PHE A 227 -4.38 -35.70 -0.54
C PHE A 227 -5.52 -36.73 -0.55
N GLY A 228 -6.77 -36.31 -0.33
CA GLY A 228 -7.94 -37.20 -0.35
C GLY A 228 -8.51 -37.49 -1.74
N ASN A 229 -8.21 -36.64 -2.73
CA ASN A 229 -8.64 -36.78 -4.13
C ASN A 229 -7.60 -37.52 -5.02
N PHE A 230 -6.48 -37.92 -4.44
CA PHE A 230 -5.45 -38.78 -5.04
C PHE A 230 -5.41 -40.12 -4.30
#